data_AF-A0AAI8B968-F1
#
_entry.id   AF-A0AAI8B968-F1
#
_cell.length_a   1.000
_cell.length_b   1.000
_cell.length_c   1.000
_cell.angle_alpha   90.00
_cell.angle_beta   90.00
_cell.angle_gamma   90.00
#
_symmetry.space_group_name_H-M   'P 1'
#
loop_
_entity.id
_entity.type
_entity.pdbx_description
1 polymer ?
#
loop_
_entity_poly.entity_id
_entity_poly.type
_entity_poly.pdbx_seq_one_letter_code
_entity_poly.pdbx_strand_id
1 'polypeptide(L)'
;MESQQKPFAPSAGAAPSRPTRSARGGFTSTRFVLVEPSHPGNVGAAARALKTMGFSRLVLVAPRVPHVQSDPEALAMASGADDVLASAHVVPTLADALNGVQWSIALTARSREYGPPRLAPRAAAASARRQLQTGDIALVFGNERTGLSNEHVDRCSAIAHIPANPAYSSLNLAQAVQVLAYELRVALLEDDASVMPRDAALGTLAQSDEIERMFVHLENALIALDFLDPRNPKKLMPRLRRLFARTGLEREEVNILRGIAKHILLNAGGAEVRAGDDEGDAGAGRDE
;
A
#
# COMPACT_ATOMS: atom_id res chain seq x y z
N MET A 1 33.57 -19.21 -61.30
CA MET A 1 32.17 -19.63 -61.51
C MET A 1 31.94 -20.79 -60.57
N GLU A 2 31.14 -20.76 -59.52
CA GLU A 2 30.21 -19.80 -58.94
C GLU A 2 30.16 -20.13 -57.44
N SER A 3 30.48 -19.16 -56.59
CA SER A 3 30.33 -19.24 -55.15
C SER A 3 28.91 -18.81 -54.79
N GLN A 4 28.03 -19.75 -54.45
CA GLN A 4 26.71 -19.42 -53.91
C GLN A 4 26.77 -19.24 -52.40
N GLN A 5 26.56 -18.00 -52.01
CA GLN A 5 26.47 -17.49 -50.65
C GLN A 5 24.99 -17.54 -50.24
N LYS A 6 24.65 -18.34 -49.22
CA LYS A 6 23.32 -18.31 -48.59
C LYS A 6 23.22 -17.15 -47.60
N PRO A 7 22.07 -16.46 -47.50
CA PRO A 7 21.93 -15.31 -46.62
C PRO A 7 21.72 -15.72 -45.15
N PHE A 8 22.41 -15.02 -44.26
CA PHE A 8 22.21 -15.06 -42.80
C PHE A 8 20.85 -14.42 -42.44
N ALA A 9 19.99 -15.17 -41.75
CA ALA A 9 18.86 -14.60 -41.03
C ALA A 9 19.32 -14.15 -39.63
N PRO A 10 18.92 -12.96 -39.14
CA PRO A 10 19.29 -12.53 -37.79
C PRO A 10 18.50 -13.34 -36.76
N SER A 11 19.23 -14.02 -35.88
CA SER A 11 18.72 -14.63 -34.66
C SER A 11 18.00 -13.57 -33.82
N ALA A 12 16.68 -13.72 -33.65
CA ALA A 12 15.90 -12.91 -32.72
C ALA A 12 16.51 -13.03 -31.32
N GLY A 13 17.04 -11.91 -30.81
CA GLY A 13 17.59 -11.85 -29.47
C GLY A 13 16.51 -12.20 -28.46
N ALA A 14 16.73 -13.29 -27.71
CA ALA A 14 15.95 -13.58 -26.52
C ALA A 14 16.09 -12.38 -25.56
N ALA A 15 14.99 -11.68 -25.32
CA ALA A 15 14.95 -10.64 -24.31
C ALA A 15 15.37 -11.24 -22.96
N PRO A 16 16.17 -10.53 -22.14
CA PRO A 16 16.64 -11.08 -20.87
C PRO A 16 15.44 -11.37 -19.96
N SER A 17 15.23 -12.65 -19.65
CA SER A 17 14.26 -13.09 -18.66
C SER A 17 14.56 -12.40 -17.32
N ARG A 18 13.63 -11.54 -16.88
CA ARG A 18 13.69 -10.92 -15.55
C ARG A 18 13.86 -12.03 -14.50
N PRO A 19 14.78 -11.88 -13.53
CA PRO A 19 14.97 -12.89 -12.50
C PRO A 19 13.67 -13.04 -11.70
N THR A 20 13.08 -14.23 -11.76
CA THR A 20 11.98 -14.64 -10.88
C THR A 20 12.44 -14.51 -9.44
N ARG A 21 11.91 -13.52 -8.72
CA ARG A 21 12.19 -13.29 -7.30
C ARG A 21 11.67 -14.51 -6.54
N SER A 22 12.56 -15.45 -6.23
CA SER A 22 12.23 -16.72 -5.58
C SER A 22 11.46 -16.48 -4.26
N ALA A 23 10.66 -17.46 -3.84
CA ALA A 23 9.94 -17.49 -2.56
C ALA A 23 10.81 -17.14 -1.33
N ARG A 24 12.16 -17.25 -1.43
CA ARG A 24 13.11 -16.77 -0.39
C ARG A 24 13.08 -15.25 -0.20
N GLY A 25 12.67 -14.48 -1.20
CA GLY A 25 12.48 -13.04 -1.11
C GLY A 25 11.26 -12.64 -0.29
N GLY A 26 10.26 -13.52 -0.12
CA GLY A 26 9.02 -13.18 0.59
C GLY A 26 9.26 -12.72 2.03
N PHE A 27 10.18 -13.38 2.74
CA PHE A 27 10.55 -13.03 4.11
C PHE A 27 11.28 -11.69 4.23
N THR A 28 12.02 -11.29 3.20
CA THR A 28 12.78 -10.02 3.16
C THR A 28 12.02 -8.88 2.46
N SER A 29 10.95 -9.17 1.73
CA SER A 29 10.07 -8.20 1.06
C SER A 29 8.76 -7.93 1.80
N THR A 30 8.59 -8.43 3.02
CA THR A 30 7.41 -8.20 3.86
C THR A 30 7.74 -7.26 5.00
N ARG A 31 7.06 -6.10 5.07
CA ARG A 31 7.12 -5.18 6.21
C ARG A 31 5.97 -5.45 7.18
N PHE A 32 6.27 -5.45 8.48
CA PHE A 32 5.27 -5.44 9.55
C PHE A 32 5.27 -4.06 10.18
N VAL A 33 4.16 -3.35 10.05
CA VAL A 33 4.02 -1.94 10.42
C VAL A 33 3.15 -1.83 11.66
N LEU A 34 3.70 -1.38 12.77
CA LEU A 34 2.94 -1.10 14.00
C LEU A 34 2.69 0.40 14.10
N VAL A 35 1.41 0.79 14.07
CA VAL A 35 1.00 2.19 14.09
C VAL A 35 0.66 2.63 15.50
N GLU A 36 1.42 3.61 15.98
CA GLU A 36 1.32 4.21 17.30
C GLU A 36 1.29 3.20 18.46
N PRO A 37 2.17 2.18 18.52
CA PRO A 37 2.14 1.22 19.63
C PRO A 37 2.32 1.96 20.97
N SER A 38 1.48 1.61 21.95
CA SER A 38 1.48 2.23 23.28
C SER A 38 2.40 1.54 24.27
N HIS A 39 2.56 0.22 24.17
CA HIS A 39 3.28 -0.58 25.16
C HIS A 39 4.59 -1.15 24.57
N PRO A 40 5.77 -0.79 25.11
CA PRO A 40 7.05 -1.32 24.65
C PRO A 40 7.11 -2.85 24.67
N GLY A 41 6.57 -3.50 25.69
CA GLY A 41 6.50 -4.96 25.77
C GLY A 41 5.79 -5.61 24.57
N ASN A 42 4.76 -4.97 23.99
CA ASN A 42 4.10 -5.48 22.79
C ASN A 42 4.98 -5.37 21.54
N VAL A 43 5.81 -4.33 21.45
CA VAL A 43 6.78 -4.17 20.36
C VAL A 43 7.83 -5.27 20.43
N GLY A 44 8.37 -5.54 21.62
CA GLY A 44 9.27 -6.66 21.86
C GLY A 44 8.65 -8.02 21.53
N ALA A 45 7.46 -8.29 22.04
CA ALA A 45 6.73 -9.53 21.76
C ALA A 45 6.38 -9.69 20.27
N ALA A 46 6.08 -8.59 19.57
CA ALA A 46 5.89 -8.61 18.12
C ALA A 46 7.20 -8.95 17.40
N ALA A 47 8.34 -8.35 17.77
CA ALA A 47 9.65 -8.70 17.20
C ALA A 47 9.97 -10.20 17.38
N ARG A 48 9.68 -10.76 18.57
CA ARG A 48 9.79 -12.19 18.84
C ARG A 48 8.91 -13.04 17.91
N ALA A 49 7.65 -12.66 17.75
CA ALA A 49 6.72 -13.34 16.85
C ALA A 49 7.25 -13.34 15.40
N LEU A 50 7.73 -12.19 14.92
CA LEU A 50 8.31 -12.05 13.58
C LEU A 50 9.53 -12.96 13.39
N LYS A 51 10.50 -12.90 14.32
CA LYS A 51 11.71 -13.72 14.23
C LYS A 51 11.38 -15.22 14.21
N THR A 52 10.45 -15.65 15.06
CA THR A 52 9.98 -17.04 15.13
C THR A 52 9.37 -17.48 13.78
N MET A 53 8.69 -16.58 13.09
CA MET A 53 8.08 -16.85 11.78
C MET A 53 9.05 -16.61 10.60
N GLY A 54 10.27 -16.16 10.85
CA GLY A 54 11.30 -15.92 9.84
C GLY A 54 11.28 -14.53 9.20
N PHE A 55 10.57 -13.57 9.77
CA PHE A 55 10.53 -12.17 9.31
C PHE A 55 11.39 -11.27 10.19
N SER A 56 11.94 -10.20 9.60
CA SER A 56 12.82 -9.27 10.30
C SER A 56 12.51 -7.78 10.06
N ARG A 57 11.68 -7.43 9.07
CA ARG A 57 11.39 -6.02 8.74
C ARG A 57 10.23 -5.48 9.57
N LEU A 58 10.54 -5.03 10.78
CA LEU A 58 9.63 -4.30 11.66
C LEU A 58 9.74 -2.79 11.39
N VAL A 59 8.59 -2.11 11.26
CA VAL A 59 8.49 -0.66 11.11
C VAL A 59 7.53 -0.13 12.16
N LEU A 60 7.93 0.92 12.87
CA LEU A 60 7.17 1.55 13.94
C LEU A 60 6.79 2.95 13.49
N VAL A 61 5.49 3.21 13.35
CA VAL A 61 4.98 4.53 12.97
C VAL A 61 4.62 5.26 14.26
N ALA A 62 5.30 6.37 14.55
CA ALA A 62 5.04 7.24 15.70
C ALA A 62 4.76 6.48 17.03
N PRO A 63 5.67 5.59 17.49
CA PRO A 63 5.49 4.87 18.76
C PRO A 63 5.30 5.86 19.92
N ARG A 64 4.38 5.56 20.85
CA ARG A 64 4.05 6.46 21.96
C ARG A 64 5.17 6.60 22.97
N VAL A 65 6.03 5.59 23.06
CA VAL A 65 7.25 5.60 23.87
C VAL A 65 8.44 5.90 22.96
N PRO A 66 9.17 7.01 23.18
CA PRO A 66 10.41 7.30 22.47
C PRO A 66 11.45 6.20 22.70
N HIS A 67 12.32 5.96 21.71
CA HIS A 67 13.42 4.99 21.82
C HIS A 67 12.99 3.57 22.25
N VAL A 68 11.79 3.15 21.85
CA VAL A 68 11.20 1.84 22.22
C VAL A 68 12.09 0.63 21.88
N GLN A 69 13.02 0.78 20.94
CA GLN A 69 13.97 -0.28 20.55
C GLN A 69 14.98 -0.62 21.65
N SER A 70 15.27 0.34 22.54
CA SER A 70 16.17 0.18 23.69
C SER A 70 15.41 0.16 25.02
N ASP A 71 14.08 0.11 24.99
CA ASP A 71 13.27 0.06 26.20
C ASP A 71 13.46 -1.28 26.93
N PRO A 72 13.71 -1.30 28.26
CA PRO A 72 13.94 -2.53 29.00
C PRO A 72 12.80 -3.55 28.90
N GLU A 73 11.54 -3.11 28.84
CA GLU A 73 10.39 -4.00 28.69
C GLU A 73 10.33 -4.58 27.27
N ALA A 74 10.59 -3.76 26.25
CA ALA A 74 10.66 -4.25 24.87
C ALA A 74 11.78 -5.28 24.69
N LEU A 75 12.97 -5.03 25.25
CA LEU A 75 14.10 -5.97 25.22
C LEU A 75 13.77 -7.28 25.95
N ALA A 76 13.21 -7.20 27.15
CA ALA A 76 12.80 -8.37 27.92
C ALA A 76 11.79 -9.24 27.14
N MET A 77 10.81 -8.60 26.50
CA MET A 77 9.76 -9.30 25.74
C MET A 77 10.23 -9.81 24.37
N ALA A 78 11.26 -9.20 23.77
CA ALA A 78 11.87 -9.66 22.52
C ALA A 78 12.55 -11.02 22.68
N SER A 79 13.12 -11.32 23.86
CA SER A 79 13.59 -12.65 24.27
C SER A 79 14.36 -13.39 23.16
N GLY A 80 15.50 -12.83 22.76
CA GLY A 80 16.36 -13.37 21.70
C GLY A 80 16.02 -12.88 20.28
N ALA A 81 15.05 -11.99 20.14
CA ALA A 81 14.75 -11.24 18.91
C ALA A 81 15.25 -9.79 18.93
N ASP A 82 16.33 -9.55 19.68
CA ASP A 82 16.92 -8.22 19.88
C ASP A 82 17.42 -7.61 18.56
N ASP A 83 17.86 -8.44 17.62
CA ASP A 83 18.24 -8.05 16.25
C ASP A 83 17.06 -7.49 15.45
N VAL A 84 15.87 -8.08 15.54
CA VAL A 84 14.66 -7.58 14.87
C VAL A 84 14.19 -6.27 15.52
N LEU A 85 14.24 -6.19 16.85
CA LEU A 85 13.88 -4.96 17.58
C LEU A 85 14.87 -3.81 17.29
N ALA A 86 16.17 -4.09 17.33
CA ALA A 86 17.23 -3.10 17.07
C ALA A 86 17.23 -2.62 15.61
N SER A 87 16.87 -3.48 14.65
CA SER A 87 16.74 -3.10 13.23
C SER A 87 15.40 -2.50 12.86
N ALA A 88 14.46 -2.36 13.81
CA ALA A 88 13.17 -1.75 13.56
C ALA A 88 13.33 -0.31 13.06
N HIS A 89 12.62 0.07 12.01
CA HIS A 89 12.67 1.44 11.49
C HIS A 89 11.57 2.27 12.13
N VAL A 90 11.93 3.40 12.75
CA VAL A 90 10.95 4.34 13.30
C VAL A 90 10.71 5.46 12.30
N VAL A 91 9.45 5.67 11.93
CA VAL A 91 9.03 6.70 10.96
C VAL A 91 7.86 7.52 11.50
N PRO A 92 7.66 8.77 11.04
CA PRO A 92 6.65 9.64 11.61
C PRO A 92 5.23 9.31 11.11
N THR A 93 5.07 8.84 9.87
CA THR A 93 3.72 8.59 9.31
C THR A 93 3.58 7.21 8.68
N LEU A 94 2.32 6.76 8.52
CA LEU A 94 2.03 5.54 7.78
C LEU A 94 2.44 5.65 6.29
N ALA A 95 2.38 6.85 5.71
CA ALA A 95 2.81 7.07 4.33
C ALA A 95 4.31 6.76 4.16
N ASP A 96 5.14 7.12 5.14
CA ASP A 96 6.58 6.80 5.13
C ASP A 96 6.81 5.30 5.23
N ALA A 97 6.08 4.61 6.11
CA ALA A 97 6.17 3.16 6.26
C ALA A 97 5.76 2.39 4.99
N LEU A 98 4.78 2.93 4.24
CA LEU A 98 4.27 2.35 3.00
C LEU A 98 5.01 2.81 1.74
N ASN A 99 6.02 3.69 1.86
CA ASN A 99 6.77 4.15 0.70
C ASN A 99 7.41 2.97 -0.06
N GLY A 100 7.18 2.89 -1.37
CA GLY A 100 7.69 1.82 -2.22
C GLY A 100 7.04 0.44 -2.01
N VAL A 101 5.96 0.34 -1.22
CA VAL A 101 5.17 -0.88 -1.04
C VAL A 101 4.11 -0.96 -2.14
N GLN A 102 3.99 -2.12 -2.80
CA GLN A 102 3.04 -2.35 -3.90
C GLN A 102 1.69 -2.89 -3.40
N TRP A 103 1.67 -3.55 -2.24
CA TRP A 103 0.44 -4.04 -1.66
C TRP A 103 0.47 -4.01 -0.13
N SER A 104 -0.57 -3.47 0.48
CA SER A 104 -0.67 -3.36 1.92
C SER A 104 -2.01 -3.87 2.45
N ILE A 105 -1.99 -4.42 3.65
CA ILE A 105 -3.19 -4.93 4.31
C ILE A 105 -3.30 -4.42 5.74
N ALA A 106 -4.44 -3.80 6.05
CA ALA A 106 -4.77 -3.32 7.38
C ALA A 106 -5.44 -4.43 8.21
N LEU A 107 -4.93 -4.73 9.40
CA LEU A 107 -5.63 -5.59 10.34
C LEU A 107 -6.65 -4.75 11.14
N THR A 108 -7.94 -5.10 11.04
CA THR A 108 -8.97 -4.46 11.87
C THR A 108 -10.17 -5.36 12.14
N ALA A 109 -10.66 -5.32 13.38
CA ALA A 109 -11.90 -5.97 13.79
C ALA A 109 -13.15 -5.28 13.21
N ARG A 110 -13.07 -3.97 12.96
CA ARG A 110 -14.24 -3.14 12.63
C ARG A 110 -14.80 -3.48 11.24
N SER A 111 -16.11 -3.67 11.17
CA SER A 111 -16.82 -3.74 9.89
C SER A 111 -16.99 -2.34 9.31
N ARG A 112 -16.96 -2.22 7.98
CA ARG A 112 -17.14 -0.95 7.29
C ARG A 112 -18.07 -1.11 6.09
N GLU A 113 -18.93 -0.13 5.92
CA GLU A 113 -19.81 -0.01 4.75
C GLU A 113 -19.01 0.31 3.47
N TYR A 114 -17.96 1.13 3.62
CA TYR A 114 -17.04 1.52 2.56
C TYR A 114 -15.60 1.30 3.04
N GLY A 115 -14.77 0.74 2.16
CA GLY A 115 -13.36 0.52 2.40
C GLY A 115 -12.79 -0.56 1.48
N PRO A 116 -11.49 -0.86 1.63
CA PRO A 116 -10.84 -1.94 0.91
C PRO A 116 -11.53 -3.30 1.11
N PRO A 117 -11.34 -4.27 0.21
CA PRO A 117 -11.90 -5.61 0.36
C PRO A 117 -11.44 -6.26 1.67
N ARG A 118 -12.36 -6.92 2.36
CA ARG A 118 -12.10 -7.66 3.61
C ARG A 118 -11.78 -9.12 3.32
N LEU A 119 -10.69 -9.60 3.90
CA LEU A 119 -10.17 -10.96 3.76
C LEU A 119 -10.04 -11.63 5.13
N ALA A 120 -10.26 -12.95 5.17
CA ALA A 120 -9.85 -13.78 6.31
C ALA A 120 -8.32 -13.95 6.30
N PRO A 121 -7.67 -14.27 7.45
CA PRO A 121 -6.21 -14.35 7.56
C PRO A 121 -5.54 -15.24 6.51
N ARG A 122 -6.11 -16.41 6.24
CA ARG A 122 -5.61 -17.34 5.21
C ARG A 122 -5.70 -16.79 3.79
N ALA A 123 -6.83 -16.17 3.46
CA ALA A 123 -7.03 -15.53 2.15
C ALA A 123 -6.13 -14.29 1.98
N ALA A 124 -5.90 -13.56 3.06
CA ALA A 124 -4.94 -12.46 3.12
C ALA A 124 -3.51 -12.96 2.87
N ALA A 125 -3.07 -14.04 3.52
CA ALA A 125 -1.76 -14.64 3.31
C ALA A 125 -1.57 -15.16 1.87
N ALA A 126 -2.57 -15.83 1.30
CA ALA A 126 -2.53 -16.27 -0.09
C ALA A 126 -2.44 -15.08 -1.07
N SER A 127 -3.14 -13.99 -0.79
CA SER A 127 -3.06 -12.75 -1.57
C SER A 127 -1.68 -12.11 -1.44
N ALA A 128 -1.16 -11.98 -0.22
CA ALA A 128 0.17 -11.47 0.07
C ALA A 128 1.26 -12.25 -0.69
N ARG A 129 1.21 -13.59 -0.68
CA ARG A 129 2.13 -14.46 -1.44
C ARG A 129 2.11 -14.13 -2.94
N ARG A 130 0.94 -13.94 -3.54
CA ARG A 130 0.84 -13.56 -4.96
C ARG A 130 1.43 -12.18 -5.22
N GLN A 131 1.19 -11.21 -4.33
CA GLN A 131 1.66 -9.84 -4.52
C GLN A 131 3.18 -9.70 -4.31
N LEU A 132 3.79 -10.58 -3.52
CA LEU A 132 5.25 -10.65 -3.37
C LEU A 132 6.00 -10.93 -4.69
N GLN A 133 5.32 -11.47 -5.71
CA GLN A 133 5.88 -11.64 -7.06
C GLN A 133 6.05 -10.29 -7.80
N THR A 134 5.29 -9.27 -7.38
CA THR A 134 5.25 -7.96 -8.03
C THR A 134 5.98 -6.87 -7.25
N GLY A 135 6.27 -7.08 -5.96
CA GLY A 135 6.95 -6.09 -5.15
C GLY A 135 6.95 -6.38 -3.64
N ASP A 136 7.34 -5.37 -2.88
CA ASP A 136 7.30 -5.38 -1.42
C ASP A 136 5.84 -5.24 -0.93
N ILE A 137 5.53 -5.89 0.19
CA ILE A 137 4.22 -5.83 0.83
C ILE A 137 4.31 -5.29 2.26
N ALA A 138 3.18 -4.83 2.81
CA ALA A 138 3.09 -4.42 4.21
C ALA A 138 1.85 -4.98 4.93
N LEU A 139 2.03 -5.51 6.13
CA LEU A 139 0.96 -5.85 7.05
C LEU A 139 0.91 -4.78 8.14
N VAL A 140 -0.21 -4.07 8.24
CA VAL A 140 -0.38 -2.87 9.07
C VAL A 140 -1.28 -3.18 10.27
N PHE A 141 -0.76 -2.90 11.46
CA PHE A 141 -1.41 -3.14 12.75
C PHE A 141 -1.58 -1.82 13.49
N GLY A 142 -2.71 -1.64 14.15
CA GLY A 142 -3.02 -0.41 14.88
C GLY A 142 -2.64 -0.46 16.35
N ASN A 143 -2.82 0.68 17.00
CA ASN A 143 -2.69 0.84 18.43
C ASN A 143 -3.59 -0.14 19.20
N GLU A 144 -3.13 -0.62 20.34
CA GLU A 144 -3.79 -1.62 21.18
C GLU A 144 -5.20 -1.23 21.62
N ARG A 145 -5.42 0.06 21.88
CA ARG A 145 -6.70 0.58 22.39
C ARG A 145 -7.56 1.15 21.28
N THR A 146 -6.96 1.95 20.41
CA THR A 146 -7.72 2.72 19.39
C THR A 146 -7.74 2.05 18.03
N GLY A 147 -6.94 1.02 17.79
CA GLY A 147 -6.80 0.36 16.50
C GLY A 147 -6.28 1.29 15.41
N LEU A 148 -6.58 0.97 14.16
CA LEU A 148 -6.29 1.84 13.01
C LEU A 148 -7.37 2.89 12.82
N SER A 149 -6.95 4.12 12.50
CA SER A 149 -7.85 5.19 12.10
C SER A 149 -8.55 4.87 10.76
N ASN A 150 -9.56 5.66 10.41
CA ASN A 150 -10.20 5.50 9.10
C ASN A 150 -9.21 5.76 7.97
N GLU A 151 -8.43 6.83 8.10
CA GLU A 151 -7.39 7.21 7.15
C GLU A 151 -6.32 6.11 6.98
N HIS A 152 -5.86 5.48 8.06
CA HIS A 152 -4.87 4.40 7.97
C HIS A 152 -5.37 3.22 7.15
N VAL A 153 -6.63 2.83 7.36
CA VAL A 153 -7.22 1.71 6.63
C VAL A 153 -7.50 2.07 5.17
N ASP A 154 -7.94 3.30 4.89
CA ASP A 154 -8.25 3.76 3.53
C ASP A 154 -6.99 3.92 2.66
N ARG A 155 -5.81 3.99 3.28
CA ARG A 155 -4.50 3.91 2.61
C ARG A 155 -4.08 2.48 2.24
N CYS A 156 -4.72 1.46 2.81
CA CYS A 156 -4.35 0.07 2.57
C CYS A 156 -5.10 -0.54 1.38
N SER A 157 -4.46 -1.48 0.67
CA SER A 157 -5.06 -2.18 -0.47
C SER A 157 -6.15 -3.17 -0.07
N ALA A 158 -6.07 -3.73 1.14
CA ALA A 158 -7.02 -4.70 1.67
C ALA A 158 -7.16 -4.57 3.19
N ILE A 159 -8.15 -5.27 3.75
CA ILE A 159 -8.33 -5.45 5.18
C ILE A 159 -8.23 -6.93 5.53
N ALA A 160 -7.47 -7.27 6.56
CA ALA A 160 -7.54 -8.56 7.23
C ALA A 160 -8.45 -8.46 8.46
N HIS A 161 -9.26 -9.47 8.67
CA HIS A 161 -10.04 -9.63 9.90
C HIS A 161 -9.80 -11.02 10.48
N ILE A 162 -9.21 -11.09 11.68
CA ILE A 162 -9.07 -12.34 12.42
C ILE A 162 -10.41 -12.67 13.07
N PRO A 163 -11.07 -13.79 12.70
CA PRO A 163 -12.25 -14.25 13.42
C PRO A 163 -11.88 -14.56 14.86
N ALA A 164 -12.58 -13.96 15.80
CA ALA A 164 -12.39 -14.12 17.24
C ALA A 164 -13.75 -14.32 17.91
N ASN A 165 -13.74 -14.57 19.22
CA ASN A 165 -14.98 -14.66 19.99
C ASN A 165 -15.78 -13.35 19.85
N PRO A 166 -17.04 -13.37 19.36
CA PRO A 166 -17.85 -12.16 19.23
C PRO A 166 -18.05 -11.40 20.55
N ALA A 167 -18.01 -12.09 21.70
CA ALA A 167 -18.10 -11.47 23.02
C ALA A 167 -16.77 -10.85 23.50
N TYR A 168 -15.64 -11.23 22.90
CA TYR A 168 -14.31 -10.75 23.25
C TYR A 168 -13.37 -10.86 22.05
N SER A 169 -13.49 -9.92 21.12
CA SER A 169 -12.81 -9.98 19.81
C SER A 169 -11.50 -9.19 19.74
N SER A 170 -11.08 -8.58 20.85
CA SER A 170 -9.86 -7.77 20.91
C SER A 170 -8.65 -8.66 21.20
N LEU A 171 -7.82 -8.86 20.19
CA LEU A 171 -6.54 -9.56 20.36
C LEU A 171 -5.48 -8.57 20.85
N ASN A 172 -4.53 -9.05 21.66
CA ASN A 172 -3.32 -8.29 21.92
C ASN A 172 -2.53 -8.07 20.61
N LEU A 173 -1.82 -6.94 20.50
CA LEU A 173 -1.08 -6.56 19.30
C LEU A 173 -0.09 -7.64 18.84
N ALA A 174 0.73 -8.18 19.74
CA ALA A 174 1.70 -9.20 19.40
C ALA A 174 1.03 -10.53 18.99
N GLN A 175 -0.11 -10.86 19.59
CA GLN A 175 -0.90 -12.03 19.20
C GLN A 175 -1.49 -11.88 17.79
N ALA A 176 -2.01 -10.70 17.47
CA ALA A 176 -2.48 -10.35 16.14
C ALA A 176 -1.36 -10.43 15.09
N VAL A 177 -0.17 -9.90 15.41
CA VAL A 177 1.04 -10.03 14.58
C VAL A 177 1.39 -11.50 14.37
N GLN A 178 1.40 -12.29 15.45
CA GLN A 178 1.72 -13.71 15.40
C GLN A 178 0.79 -14.51 14.48
N VAL A 179 -0.52 -14.25 14.52
CA VAL A 179 -1.50 -14.95 13.66
C VAL A 179 -1.24 -14.67 12.18
N LEU A 180 -1.07 -13.40 11.79
CA LEU A 180 -0.83 -13.07 10.38
C LEU A 180 0.56 -13.48 9.90
N ALA A 181 1.59 -13.33 10.75
CA ALA A 181 2.94 -13.80 10.43
C ALA A 181 2.97 -15.32 10.24
N TYR A 182 2.23 -16.08 11.06
CA TYR A 182 2.09 -17.51 10.91
C TYR A 182 1.38 -17.91 9.61
N GLU A 183 0.21 -17.35 9.33
CA GLU A 183 -0.52 -17.66 8.09
C GLU A 183 0.31 -17.30 6.85
N LEU A 184 1.04 -16.17 6.87
CA LEU A 184 1.94 -15.81 5.77
C LEU A 184 3.12 -16.78 5.65
N ARG A 185 3.74 -17.19 6.76
CA ARG A 185 4.81 -18.19 6.73
C ARG A 185 4.32 -19.50 6.13
N VAL A 186 3.17 -20.00 6.57
CA VAL A 186 2.58 -21.23 6.01
C VAL A 186 2.39 -21.07 4.50
N ALA A 187 1.77 -19.97 4.07
CA ALA A 187 1.59 -19.70 2.64
C ALA A 187 2.93 -19.63 1.87
N LEU A 188 3.99 -19.07 2.44
CA LEU A 188 5.32 -18.99 1.81
C LEU A 188 6.07 -20.33 1.78
N LEU A 189 5.68 -21.29 2.62
CA LEU A 189 6.28 -22.63 2.66
C LEU A 189 5.49 -23.67 1.86
N GLU A 190 4.25 -23.37 1.44
CA GLU A 190 3.51 -24.21 0.51
C GLU A 190 4.25 -24.29 -0.83
N ASP A 191 4.40 -25.51 -1.37
CA ASP A 191 5.09 -25.75 -2.64
C ASP A 191 4.45 -24.98 -3.81
N ASP A 192 5.32 -24.48 -4.70
CA ASP A 192 4.99 -23.64 -5.86
C ASP A 192 4.03 -24.29 -6.88
N ALA A 193 3.71 -25.58 -6.73
CA ALA A 193 2.84 -26.34 -7.64
C ALA A 193 1.43 -25.75 -7.81
N SER A 194 0.98 -24.88 -6.91
CA SER A 194 -0.33 -24.21 -6.97
C SER A 194 -0.30 -22.74 -7.40
N VAL A 195 0.88 -22.13 -7.51
CA VAL A 195 1.00 -20.75 -8.00
C VAL A 195 1.17 -20.83 -9.51
N MET A 196 0.05 -20.88 -10.22
CA MET A 196 0.08 -20.61 -11.66
C MET A 196 0.84 -19.30 -11.87
N PRO A 197 1.86 -19.26 -12.76
CA PRO A 197 2.47 -18.01 -13.14
C PRO A 197 1.35 -17.06 -13.54
N ARG A 198 1.29 -15.86 -12.93
CA ARG A 198 0.49 -14.80 -13.52
C ARG A 198 0.95 -14.69 -14.97
N ASP A 199 0.00 -14.72 -15.92
CA ASP A 199 0.30 -14.43 -17.31
C ASP A 199 1.23 -13.22 -17.36
N ALA A 200 2.35 -13.35 -18.09
CA ALA A 200 3.42 -12.36 -18.18
C ALA A 200 2.96 -11.01 -18.81
N ALA A 201 1.66 -10.83 -18.99
CA ALA A 201 0.99 -9.69 -19.59
C ALA A 201 0.48 -8.65 -18.57
N LEU A 202 0.55 -8.90 -17.25
CA LEU A 202 0.18 -7.89 -16.25
C LEU A 202 1.35 -6.91 -16.03
N GLY A 203 1.08 -5.61 -16.16
CA GLY A 203 2.07 -4.56 -16.01
C GLY A 203 2.57 -4.39 -14.58
N THR A 204 3.48 -3.44 -14.39
CA THR A 204 4.10 -3.21 -13.07
C THR A 204 3.09 -2.53 -12.15
N LEU A 205 2.75 -3.17 -11.01
CA LEU A 205 1.87 -2.57 -10.00
C LEU A 205 2.42 -1.22 -9.52
N ALA A 206 1.54 -0.26 -9.36
CA ALA A 206 1.88 1.04 -8.80
C ALA A 206 2.23 0.93 -7.32
N GLN A 207 3.22 1.71 -6.89
CA GLN A 207 3.57 1.82 -5.47
C GLN A 207 2.53 2.65 -4.72
N SER A 208 2.41 2.41 -3.41
CA SER A 208 1.44 3.11 -2.55
C SER A 208 1.57 4.63 -2.62
N ASP A 209 2.78 5.16 -2.75
CA ASP A 209 3.04 6.59 -2.88
C ASP A 209 2.69 7.14 -4.27
N GLU A 210 2.80 6.33 -5.33
CA GLU A 210 2.33 6.68 -6.68
C GLU A 210 0.80 6.80 -6.71
N ILE A 211 0.11 5.83 -6.09
CA ILE A 211 -1.34 5.81 -5.94
C ILE A 211 -1.81 6.99 -5.07
N GLU A 212 -1.09 7.30 -3.98
CA GLU A 212 -1.47 8.43 -3.13
C GLU A 212 -1.33 9.77 -3.87
N ARG A 213 -0.23 9.97 -4.62
CA ARG A 213 -0.06 11.16 -5.48
C ARG A 213 -1.16 11.27 -6.54
N MET A 214 -1.64 10.14 -7.06
CA MET A 214 -2.78 10.12 -7.97
C MET A 214 -4.06 10.62 -7.30
N PHE A 215 -4.37 10.16 -6.08
CA PHE A 215 -5.55 10.65 -5.35
C PHE A 215 -5.47 12.14 -5.05
N VAL A 216 -4.29 12.65 -4.67
CA VAL A 216 -4.09 14.10 -4.47
C VAL A 216 -4.35 14.89 -5.75
N HIS A 217 -3.82 14.44 -6.89
CA HIS A 217 -4.08 15.09 -8.18
C HIS A 217 -5.57 15.04 -8.55
N LEU A 218 -6.21 13.89 -8.37
CA LEU A 218 -7.62 13.71 -8.68
C LEU A 218 -8.52 14.58 -7.79
N GLU A 219 -8.23 14.66 -6.50
CA GLU A 219 -8.95 15.52 -5.55
C GLU A 219 -8.87 16.99 -5.97
N ASN A 220 -7.67 17.48 -6.25
CA ASN A 220 -7.46 18.85 -6.74
C ASN A 220 -8.22 19.11 -8.05
N ALA A 221 -8.20 18.15 -8.97
CA ALA A 221 -8.93 18.26 -10.24
C ALA A 221 -10.46 18.31 -10.03
N LEU A 222 -11.00 17.52 -9.10
CA LEU A 222 -12.43 17.54 -8.78
C LEU A 222 -12.86 18.82 -8.07
N ILE A 223 -11.98 19.41 -7.26
CA ILE A 223 -12.20 20.73 -6.65
C ILE A 223 -12.21 21.80 -7.73
N ALA A 224 -11.24 21.78 -8.66
CA ALA A 224 -11.15 22.75 -9.76
C ALA A 224 -12.31 22.67 -10.76
N LEU A 225 -13.04 21.54 -10.79
CA LEU A 225 -14.26 21.37 -11.58
C LEU A 225 -15.54 21.76 -10.83
N ASP A 226 -15.44 22.28 -9.60
CA ASP A 226 -16.56 22.49 -8.66
C ASP A 226 -17.40 21.21 -8.39
N PHE A 227 -16.86 20.03 -8.71
CA PHE A 227 -17.51 18.75 -8.43
C PHE A 227 -17.36 18.35 -6.96
N LEU A 228 -16.25 18.77 -6.33
CA LEU A 228 -15.95 18.53 -4.93
C LEU A 228 -15.79 19.84 -4.18
N ASP A 229 -16.73 20.16 -3.29
CA ASP A 229 -16.57 21.26 -2.33
C ASP A 229 -15.64 20.82 -1.18
N PRO A 230 -14.45 21.43 -1.01
CA PRO A 230 -13.53 21.07 0.07
C PRO A 230 -14.08 21.37 1.47
N ARG A 231 -15.07 22.26 1.58
CA ARG A 231 -15.75 22.56 2.86
C ARG A 231 -16.81 21.52 3.20
N ASN A 232 -17.31 20.79 2.19
CA ASN A 232 -18.28 19.73 2.38
C ASN A 232 -18.01 18.53 1.44
N PRO A 233 -16.88 17.82 1.63
CA PRO A 233 -16.43 16.78 0.70
C PRO A 233 -17.27 15.49 0.76
N LYS A 234 -18.21 15.42 1.71
CA LYS A 234 -19.03 14.24 2.01
C LYS A 234 -18.15 12.98 2.14
N LYS A 235 -18.40 11.96 1.33
CA LYS A 235 -17.64 10.69 1.30
C LYS A 235 -17.12 10.36 -0.11
N LEU A 236 -16.91 11.37 -0.96
CA LEU A 236 -16.52 11.14 -2.36
C LEU A 236 -15.15 10.46 -2.45
N MET A 237 -14.11 11.06 -1.87
CA MET A 237 -12.75 10.51 -1.94
C MET A 237 -12.64 9.10 -1.36
N PRO A 238 -13.23 8.77 -0.19
CA PRO A 238 -13.29 7.39 0.30
C PRO A 238 -13.98 6.41 -0.67
N ARG A 239 -15.04 6.84 -1.38
CA ARG A 239 -15.73 6.00 -2.37
C ARG A 239 -14.87 5.77 -3.62
N LEU A 240 -14.14 6.79 -4.08
CA LEU A 240 -13.18 6.65 -5.18
C LEU A 240 -12.01 5.75 -4.79
N ARG A 241 -11.44 5.92 -3.59
CA ARG A 241 -10.41 5.02 -3.05
C ARG A 241 -10.89 3.57 -3.03
N ARG A 242 -12.11 3.32 -2.57
CA ARG A 242 -12.73 1.98 -2.59
C ARG A 242 -12.92 1.42 -4.01
N LEU A 243 -13.24 2.26 -4.99
CA LEU A 243 -13.40 1.84 -6.38
C LEU A 243 -12.06 1.31 -6.93
N PHE A 244 -11.00 2.09 -6.80
CA PHE A 244 -9.66 1.74 -7.31
C PHE A 244 -8.94 0.66 -6.48
N ALA A 245 -9.21 0.55 -5.18
CA ALA A 245 -8.56 -0.48 -4.34
C ALA A 245 -8.85 -1.92 -4.79
N ARG A 246 -9.89 -2.14 -5.60
CA ARG A 246 -10.28 -3.48 -6.09
C ARG A 246 -9.57 -3.91 -7.36
N THR A 247 -8.99 -2.96 -8.12
CA THR A 247 -8.47 -3.23 -9.46
C THR A 247 -7.01 -3.67 -9.43
N GLY A 248 -6.25 -3.29 -8.40
CA GLY A 248 -4.81 -3.54 -8.34
C GLY A 248 -4.07 -2.74 -9.41
N LEU A 249 -4.13 -1.40 -9.29
CA LEU A 249 -3.66 -0.47 -10.31
C LEU A 249 -2.20 -0.68 -10.73
N GLU A 250 -1.98 -0.63 -12.03
CA GLU A 250 -0.66 -0.59 -12.64
C GLU A 250 -0.11 0.84 -12.71
N ARG A 251 1.22 0.96 -12.78
CA ARG A 251 1.91 2.25 -12.87
C ARG A 251 1.46 3.06 -14.08
N GLU A 252 1.22 2.41 -15.21
CA GLU A 252 0.73 3.07 -16.43
C GLU A 252 -0.68 3.64 -16.24
N GLU A 253 -1.59 2.88 -15.63
CA GLU A 253 -2.95 3.32 -15.31
C GLU A 253 -2.94 4.51 -14.34
N VAL A 254 -2.08 4.47 -13.31
CA VAL A 254 -1.87 5.58 -12.38
C VAL A 254 -1.37 6.83 -13.13
N ASN A 255 -0.45 6.67 -14.08
CA ASN A 255 0.06 7.78 -14.88
C ASN A 255 -1.01 8.37 -15.82
N ILE A 256 -1.86 7.53 -16.42
CA ILE A 256 -3.00 7.97 -17.24
C ILE A 256 -3.95 8.82 -16.39
N LEU A 257 -4.35 8.34 -15.21
CA LEU A 257 -5.26 9.07 -14.32
C LEU A 257 -4.64 10.39 -13.83
N ARG A 258 -3.34 10.40 -13.52
CA ARG A 258 -2.62 11.64 -13.18
C ARG A 258 -2.55 12.60 -14.36
N GLY A 259 -2.39 12.09 -15.58
CA GLY A 259 -2.42 12.88 -16.82
C GLY A 259 -3.77 13.55 -17.03
N ILE A 260 -4.86 12.80 -16.89
CA ILE A 260 -6.24 13.33 -16.96
C ILE A 260 -6.44 14.45 -15.92
N ALA A 261 -6.11 14.19 -14.66
CA ALA A 261 -6.24 15.19 -13.59
C ALA A 261 -5.39 16.44 -13.86
N LYS A 262 -4.17 16.28 -14.38
CA LYS A 262 -3.31 17.40 -14.78
C LYS A 262 -3.96 18.24 -15.90
N HIS A 263 -4.51 17.61 -16.93
CA HIS A 263 -5.18 18.32 -18.02
C HIS A 263 -6.42 19.08 -17.55
N ILE A 264 -7.19 18.50 -16.63
CA ILE A 264 -8.32 19.19 -15.99
C ILE A 264 -7.83 20.46 -15.28
N LEU A 265 -6.79 20.36 -14.45
CA LEU A 265 -6.26 21.49 -13.69
C LEU A 265 -5.74 22.62 -14.61
N LEU A 266 -5.04 22.26 -15.70
CA LEU A 266 -4.54 23.24 -16.67
C LEU A 266 -5.69 23.99 -17.38
N ASN A 267 -6.77 23.27 -17.72
CA ASN A 267 -7.92 23.87 -18.41
C ASN A 267 -8.81 24.70 -17.48
N ALA A 268 -8.98 24.28 -16.22
CA ALA A 268 -9.72 25.05 -15.22
C ALA A 268 -9.01 26.38 -14.90
N GLY A 269 -7.68 26.36 -14.73
CA GLY A 269 -6.89 27.60 -14.56
C GLY A 269 -6.84 28.49 -15.81
N GLY A 270 -7.01 27.91 -17.01
CA GLY A 270 -7.13 28.69 -18.26
C GLY A 270 -8.52 29.28 -18.51
N ALA A 271 -9.57 28.76 -17.85
CA ALA A 271 -10.93 29.27 -17.97
C ALA A 271 -11.14 30.57 -17.19
N GLU A 272 -10.49 30.72 -16.02
CA GLU A 272 -10.50 31.98 -15.25
C GLU A 272 -9.81 33.13 -16.01
N VAL A 273 -8.74 32.84 -16.76
CA VAL A 273 -8.04 33.86 -17.58
C VAL A 273 -8.88 34.28 -18.78
N ARG A 274 -9.60 33.36 -19.43
CA ARG A 274 -10.47 33.69 -20.59
C ARG A 274 -11.74 34.44 -20.18
N ALA A 275 -12.30 34.17 -19.01
CA ALA A 275 -13.46 34.90 -18.50
C ALA A 275 -13.13 36.37 -18.16
N GLY A 276 -11.88 36.68 -17.80
CA GLY A 276 -11.42 38.05 -17.55
C GLY A 276 -11.16 38.89 -18.80
N ASP A 277 -10.93 38.25 -19.95
CA ASP A 277 -10.65 38.94 -21.22
C ASP A 277 -11.94 39.26 -22.02
N ASP A 278 -13.04 38.51 -21.80
CA ASP A 278 -14.33 38.72 -22.50
C ASP A 278 -15.20 39.84 -21.88
N GLU A 279 -14.94 40.30 -20.65
CA GLU A 279 -15.66 41.44 -20.03
C GLU A 279 -15.12 42.82 -20.46
N GLY A 280 -14.06 42.88 -21.28
CA GLY A 280 -13.37 44.13 -21.66
C GLY A 280 -13.83 44.84 -22.93
N ASP A 281 -14.71 44.26 -23.76
CA ASP A 281 -15.00 44.79 -25.12
C ASP A 281 -16.48 45.22 -25.36
N ALA A 282 -17.30 45.33 -24.32
CA ALA A 282 -18.74 45.64 -24.45
C ALA A 282 -19.12 47.10 -24.14
N GLY A 283 -18.25 48.09 -24.39
CA GLY A 283 -18.53 49.46 -23.93
C GLY A 283 -17.81 50.61 -24.64
N ALA A 284 -17.88 50.72 -25.97
CA ALA A 284 -17.61 51.99 -26.65
C ALA A 284 -18.30 52.06 -28.02
N GLY A 285 -19.58 52.42 -28.04
CA GLY A 285 -20.28 52.68 -29.29
C GLY A 285 -21.58 53.44 -29.09
N ARG A 286 -21.57 54.70 -29.57
CA ARG A 286 -22.68 55.65 -29.80
C ARG A 286 -22.99 56.58 -28.62
N ASP A 287 -22.75 57.88 -28.80
CA ASP A 287 -23.79 58.76 -29.36
C ASP A 287 -23.16 60.04 -29.96
N GLU A 288 -23.71 60.42 -31.12
CA GLU A 288 -23.65 61.75 -31.75
C GLU A 288 -24.72 62.66 -31.14
#